data_AF-A0A526UYS0-F1
#
_entry.id   AF-A0A526UYS0-F1
#
_cell.length_a   1.000
_cell.length_b   1.000
_cell.length_c   1.000
_cell.angle_alpha   90.00
_cell.angle_beta   90.00
_cell.angle_gamma   90.00
#
_symmetry.space_group_name_H-M   'P 1'
#
loop_
_entity.id
_entity.type
_entity.pdbx_description
1 polymer ?
#
loop_
_entity_poly.entity_id
_entity_poly.type
_entity_poly.pdbx_seq_one_letter_code
_entity_poly.pdbx_strand_id
1 'polypeptide(L)'
;ISTAWVVEPSPMFPTSAVFRAGLAAYTKIFTNTYAADNVRMNNVLPGWIDSLPATEERRDSVPMQRYGTSEEIAATIAFLASEGAGYITGQNIRVDGGIIRAI
;
A
#
# COMPACT_ATOMS: atom_id res chain seq x y z
N ILE A 1 5.66 -4.16 -1.29
CA ILE A 1 4.95 -3.50 -0.16
C ILE A 1 5.45 -2.06 -0.05
N SER A 2 4.53 -1.09 -0.09
CA SER A 2 4.79 0.36 -0.05
C SER A 2 4.26 0.95 1.27
N THR A 3 3.60 2.12 1.25
CA THR A 3 3.05 2.79 2.44
C THR A 3 1.88 3.72 2.10
N ALA A 4 0.89 3.84 2.98
CA ALA A 4 -0.25 4.72 2.78
C ALA A 4 0.13 6.21 2.71
N TRP A 5 1.18 6.62 3.44
CA TRP A 5 1.73 7.99 3.47
C TRP A 5 2.46 8.44 2.19
N VAL A 6 2.34 7.72 1.06
CA VAL A 6 2.84 8.22 -0.24
C VAL A 6 2.04 9.43 -0.71
N VAL A 7 0.72 9.44 -0.48
CA VAL A 7 -0.18 10.49 -0.98
C VAL A 7 -0.32 11.63 0.02
N GLU A 8 -0.32 11.30 1.32
CA GLU A 8 -0.31 12.27 2.42
C GLU A 8 0.92 12.01 3.31
N PRO A 9 2.09 12.58 2.97
CA PRO A 9 3.33 12.31 3.68
C PRO A 9 3.33 12.87 5.10
N SER A 10 3.97 12.13 6.01
CA SER A 10 4.14 12.52 7.41
C SER A 10 5.63 12.74 7.73
N PRO A 11 5.97 13.72 8.59
CA PRO A 11 7.34 13.90 9.08
C PRO A 11 7.87 12.69 9.87
N MET A 12 7.01 11.75 10.29
CA MET A 12 7.44 10.49 10.91
C MET A 12 8.24 9.59 9.95
N PHE A 13 7.98 9.69 8.64
CA PHE A 13 8.49 8.73 7.66
C PHE A 13 9.05 9.41 6.37
N PRO A 14 9.98 10.37 6.49
CA PRO A 14 10.37 11.24 5.38
C PRO A 14 10.98 10.47 4.22
N THR A 15 11.97 9.61 4.49
CA THR A 15 12.62 8.80 3.45
C THR A 15 11.66 7.76 2.88
N SER A 16 10.84 7.15 3.74
CA SER A 16 9.86 6.14 3.32
C SER A 16 8.88 6.69 2.30
N ALA A 17 8.25 7.82 2.60
CA ALA A 17 7.28 8.45 1.71
C ALA A 17 7.91 8.87 0.38
N VAL A 18 9.08 9.54 0.41
CA VAL A 18 9.79 10.00 -0.79
C VAL A 18 10.15 8.83 -1.71
N PHE A 19 10.83 7.81 -1.20
CA PHE A 19 11.27 6.70 -2.04
C PHE A 19 10.10 5.82 -2.51
N ARG A 20 9.01 5.72 -1.72
CA ARG A 20 7.83 4.96 -2.12
C ARG A 20 6.93 5.70 -3.11
N ALA A 21 6.96 7.04 -3.13
CA ALA A 21 6.43 7.81 -4.25
C ALA A 21 7.23 7.56 -5.54
N GLY A 22 8.56 7.51 -5.44
CA GLY A 22 9.44 7.09 -6.54
C GLY A 22 9.15 5.66 -7.00
N LEU A 23 8.92 4.73 -6.06
CA LEU A 23 8.52 3.35 -6.36
C LEU A 23 7.20 3.30 -7.14
N ALA A 24 6.21 4.14 -6.80
CA ALA A 24 4.95 4.22 -7.54
C ALA A 24 5.16 4.65 -9.00
N ALA A 25 6.03 5.64 -9.24
CA ALA A 25 6.41 6.05 -10.59
C ALA A 25 7.13 4.91 -11.35
N TYR A 26 8.08 4.24 -10.69
CA TYR A 26 8.76 3.07 -11.24
C TYR A 26 7.79 1.95 -11.60
N THR A 27 6.82 1.64 -10.73
CA THR A 27 5.78 0.65 -10.99
C THR A 27 5.01 0.96 -12.27
N LYS A 28 4.70 2.23 -12.54
CA LYS A 28 4.03 2.60 -13.79
C LYS A 28 4.92 2.45 -15.01
N ILE A 29 6.19 2.82 -14.92
CA ILE A 29 7.18 2.62 -16.00
C ILE A 29 7.32 1.13 -16.29
N PHE A 30 7.54 0.31 -15.27
CA PHE A 30 7.69 -1.14 -15.38
C PHE A 30 6.50 -1.78 -16.10
N THR A 31 5.28 -1.44 -15.68
CA THR A 31 4.07 -2.04 -16.26
C THR A 31 3.82 -1.60 -17.69
N ASN A 32 4.19 -0.38 -18.08
CA ASN A 32 4.15 0.03 -19.48
C ASN A 32 5.15 -0.78 -20.34
N THR A 33 6.28 -1.20 -19.79
CA THR A 33 7.29 -2.01 -20.50
C THR A 33 6.88 -3.47 -20.66
N TYR A 34 6.33 -4.10 -19.60
CA TYR A 34 6.18 -5.56 -19.54
C TYR A 34 4.73 -6.08 -19.60
N ALA A 35 3.73 -5.20 -19.67
CA ALA A 35 2.33 -5.65 -19.69
C ALA A 35 2.00 -6.53 -20.92
N ALA A 36 2.63 -6.29 -22.07
CA ALA A 36 2.44 -7.11 -23.27
C ALA A 36 2.92 -8.57 -23.08
N ASP A 37 3.87 -8.79 -22.17
CA ASP A 37 4.38 -10.11 -21.78
C ASP A 37 3.52 -10.77 -20.69
N ASN A 38 2.35 -10.20 -20.39
CA ASN A 38 1.46 -10.63 -19.30
C ASN A 38 2.12 -10.58 -17.91
N VAL A 39 3.08 -9.67 -17.70
CA VAL A 39 3.74 -9.44 -16.41
C VAL A 39 3.12 -8.22 -15.73
N ARG A 40 2.71 -8.40 -14.47
CA ARG A 40 2.01 -7.38 -13.66
C ARG A 40 2.90 -6.91 -12.51
N MET A 41 2.74 -5.64 -12.12
CA MET A 41 3.32 -5.09 -10.89
C MET A 41 2.32 -4.16 -10.22
N ASN A 42 2.12 -4.33 -8.92
CA ASN A 42 1.25 -3.49 -8.10
C ASN A 42 1.89 -3.26 -6.72
N ASN A 43 1.52 -2.16 -6.08
CA ASN A 43 1.93 -1.83 -4.73
C ASN A 43 0.75 -1.96 -3.77
N VAL A 44 0.95 -2.65 -2.65
CA VAL A 44 0.05 -2.58 -1.47
C VAL A 44 0.62 -1.51 -0.53
N LEU A 45 -0.22 -0.59 -0.07
CA LEU A 45 0.13 0.59 0.72
C LEU A 45 -0.51 0.48 2.12
N PRO A 46 0.17 -0.14 3.10
CA PRO A 46 -0.37 -0.30 4.44
C PRO A 46 -0.36 1.01 5.23
N GLY A 47 -1.36 1.16 6.11
CA GLY A 47 -1.38 2.14 7.21
C GLY A 47 -0.66 1.62 8.46
N TRP A 48 -1.30 1.77 9.63
CA TRP A 48 -0.82 1.18 10.89
C TRP A 48 -1.13 -0.32 10.95
N ILE A 49 -0.10 -1.17 11.03
CA ILE A 49 -0.20 -2.63 11.02
C ILE A 49 0.45 -3.25 12.25
N ASP A 50 -0.13 -4.34 12.77
CA ASP A 50 0.30 -5.08 13.98
C ASP A 50 1.67 -5.77 13.90
N SER A 51 2.35 -5.70 12.75
CA SER A 51 3.74 -6.14 12.59
C SER A 51 4.74 -5.33 13.41
N LEU A 52 4.32 -4.16 13.94
CA LEU A 52 5.07 -3.33 14.86
C LEU A 52 4.24 -3.00 16.10
N PRO A 53 4.86 -2.69 17.26
CA PRO A 53 4.14 -2.36 18.48
C PRO A 53 3.09 -1.25 18.29
N ALA A 54 1.87 -1.51 18.76
CA ALA A 54 0.78 -0.56 18.71
C ALA A 54 0.86 0.48 19.82
N THR A 55 0.30 1.65 19.56
CA THR A 55 0.07 2.70 20.57
C THR A 55 -1.38 3.16 20.46
N GLU A 56 -2.02 3.49 21.58
CA GLU A 56 -3.40 3.98 21.60
C GLU A 56 -3.59 5.21 20.71
N GLU A 57 -2.67 6.19 20.76
CA GLU A 57 -2.71 7.40 19.92
C GLU A 57 -2.83 7.09 18.41
N ARG A 58 -1.97 6.19 17.91
CA ARG A 58 -2.01 5.76 16.50
C ARG A 58 -3.27 4.97 16.19
N ARG A 59 -3.75 4.12 17.10
CA ARG A 59 -4.98 3.34 16.92
C ARG A 59 -6.17 4.28 16.75
N ASP A 60 -6.27 5.26 17.64
CA ASP A 60 -7.39 6.21 17.72
C ASP A 60 -7.40 7.15 16.51
N SER A 61 -6.24 7.37 15.87
CA SER A 61 -6.13 8.11 14.61
C SER A 61 -6.72 7.40 13.38
N VAL A 62 -6.90 6.07 13.43
CA VAL A 62 -7.45 5.29 12.31
C VAL A 62 -8.98 5.33 12.39
N PRO A 63 -9.72 5.70 11.32
CA PRO A 63 -11.19 5.70 11.36
C PRO A 63 -11.84 4.37 11.74
N MET A 64 -11.25 3.23 11.35
CA MET A 64 -11.69 1.90 11.80
C MET A 64 -11.33 1.56 13.26
N GLN A 65 -10.67 2.46 14.00
CA GLN A 65 -10.32 2.35 15.43
C GLN A 65 -9.52 1.10 15.80
N ARG A 66 -8.71 0.60 14.86
CA ARG A 66 -7.81 -0.54 15.05
C ARG A 66 -6.62 -0.45 14.12
N TYR A 67 -5.58 -1.18 14.46
CA TYR A 67 -4.53 -1.50 13.49
C TYR A 67 -5.05 -2.53 12.48
N GLY A 68 -4.54 -2.47 11.26
CA GLY A 68 -4.67 -3.58 10.33
C GLY A 68 -3.81 -4.76 10.78
N THR A 69 -4.17 -5.97 10.38
CA THR A 69 -3.34 -7.15 10.66
C THR A 69 -2.39 -7.44 9.51
N SER A 70 -1.29 -8.10 9.82
CA SER A 70 -0.34 -8.60 8.82
C SER A 70 -1.02 -9.57 7.84
N GLU A 71 -2.01 -10.34 8.31
CA GLU A 71 -2.85 -11.23 7.48
C GLU A 71 -3.75 -10.46 6.52
N GLU A 72 -4.29 -9.30 6.88
CA GLU A 72 -5.08 -8.46 5.95
C GLU A 72 -4.22 -7.94 4.79
N ILE A 73 -2.96 -7.59 5.08
CA ILE A 73 -1.98 -7.24 4.03
C ILE A 73 -1.65 -8.46 3.18
N ALA A 74 -1.40 -9.62 3.80
CA ALA A 74 -1.12 -10.86 3.09
C ALA A 74 -2.31 -11.29 2.20
N ALA A 75 -3.54 -11.14 2.66
CA ALA A 75 -4.75 -11.44 1.90
C ALA A 75 -4.88 -10.54 0.66
N THR A 76 -4.56 -9.25 0.80
CA THR A 76 -4.53 -8.32 -0.35
C THR A 76 -3.46 -8.73 -1.36
N ILE A 77 -2.27 -9.12 -0.89
CA ILE A 77 -1.19 -9.62 -1.75
C ILE A 77 -1.61 -10.92 -2.46
N ALA A 78 -2.25 -11.84 -1.74
CA ALA A 78 -2.74 -13.11 -2.29
C ALA A 78 -3.79 -12.88 -3.38
N PHE A 79 -4.72 -11.93 -3.17
CA PHE A 79 -5.66 -11.51 -4.21
C PHE A 79 -4.92 -10.99 -5.46
N LEU A 80 -3.93 -10.11 -5.30
CA LEU A 80 -3.16 -9.58 -6.44
C LEU A 80 -2.34 -10.64 -7.17
N ALA A 81 -1.92 -11.70 -6.47
CA ALA A 81 -1.24 -12.85 -7.07
C ALA A 81 -2.21 -13.79 -7.82
N SER A 82 -3.51 -13.77 -7.49
CA SER A 82 -4.51 -14.65 -8.09
C SER A 82 -4.82 -14.33 -9.57
N GLU A 83 -5.50 -15.27 -10.23
CA GLU A 83 -6.06 -15.08 -11.57
C GLU A 83 -7.15 -14.00 -11.60
N GLY A 84 -7.92 -13.86 -10.52
CA GLY A 84 -8.98 -12.85 -10.42
C GLY A 84 -8.47 -11.42 -10.52
N ALA A 85 -7.21 -11.17 -10.18
CA ALA A 85 -6.53 -9.88 -10.36
C ALA A 85 -5.77 -9.78 -11.70
N GLY A 86 -6.06 -10.65 -12.67
CA GLY A 86 -5.34 -10.75 -13.96
C GLY A 86 -5.31 -9.44 -14.76
N TYR A 87 -6.27 -8.54 -14.54
CA TYR A 87 -6.37 -7.25 -15.23
C TYR A 87 -5.96 -6.04 -14.35
N ILE A 88 -5.40 -6.28 -13.17
CA ILE A 88 -4.93 -5.22 -12.25
C ILE A 88 -3.42 -5.10 -12.37
N THR A 89 -2.94 -4.00 -12.93
CA THR A 89 -1.50 -3.70 -13.04
C THR A 89 -1.24 -2.20 -12.91
N GLY A 90 -0.08 -1.83 -12.37
CA GLY A 90 0.37 -0.45 -12.23
C GLY A 90 -0.29 0.30 -11.07
N GLN A 91 -0.97 -0.40 -10.15
CA GLN A 91 -1.80 0.22 -9.12
C GLN A 91 -1.08 0.39 -7.79
N ASN A 92 -1.53 1.40 -7.03
CA ASN A 92 -1.19 1.61 -5.63
C ASN A 92 -2.46 1.41 -4.80
N ILE A 93 -2.58 0.28 -4.12
CA ILE A 93 -3.79 -0.11 -3.38
C ILE A 93 -3.56 0.15 -1.89
N ARG A 94 -4.25 1.14 -1.33
CA ARG A 94 -4.21 1.47 0.10
C ARG A 94 -5.01 0.45 0.92
N VAL A 95 -4.42 0.03 2.04
CA VAL A 95 -5.02 -0.87 3.04
C VAL A 95 -4.69 -0.32 4.42
N ASP A 96 -5.50 0.62 4.89
CA ASP A 96 -5.07 1.55 5.95
C ASP A 96 -6.15 1.93 6.97
N GLY A 97 -7.30 1.26 6.92
CA GLY A 97 -8.43 1.55 7.81
C GLY A 97 -9.01 2.96 7.65
N GLY A 98 -8.75 3.62 6.51
CA GLY A 98 -9.26 4.95 6.17
C GLY A 98 -8.41 6.12 6.68
N ILE A 99 -7.19 5.89 7.16
CA ILE A 99 -6.36 6.95 7.75
C ILE A 99 -5.95 8.04 6.75
N ILE A 100 -5.74 7.70 5.47
CA ILE A 100 -5.45 8.67 4.40
C ILE A 100 -6.75 9.24 3.86
N ARG A 101 -6.83 10.56 3.71
CA ARG A 101 -8.07 11.27 3.34
C ARG A 101 -8.30 11.36 1.84
N ALA A 102 -7.22 11.30 1.05
CA ALA A 102 -7.25 11.36 -0.40
C ALA A 102 -8.02 10.18 -0.99
N ILE A 103 -8.90 10.48 -1.95
CA ILE A 103 -9.61 9.49 -2.78
C ILE A 103 -8.62 8.81 -3.73
#